data_AF-A0A142XIY0-F1
#
_entry.id   AF-A0A142XIY0-F1
#
_cell.length_a   1.000
_cell.length_b   1.000
_cell.length_c   1.000
_cell.angle_alpha   90.00
_cell.angle_beta   90.00
_cell.angle_gamma   90.00
#
_symmetry.space_group_name_H-M   'P 1'
#
loop_
_entity.id
_entity.type
_entity.pdbx_description
1 polymer ?
#
loop_
_entity_poly.entity_id
_entity_poly.type
_entity_poly.pdbx_seq_one_letter_code
_entity_poly.pdbx_strand_id
1 'polypeptide(L)'
;MLRALAIALVVGITPRASFAEEPKPKATASLTEQLQGTWLFDEAMHKKRSELGRVRDSVVTVKGDSFALSQLMGCKNDLKGTLVFDATDPKVVDLKIAALDLSELLPDYKLSAGTLPAIYKLDDDRLTLCFPRDYKRKRPTAFAASAENFLVTLRRAPAEFKEFPKELTLTVTRPDGTPAAGVTVGGFMYQRNTPEQKGAASVWEYSNPGKTGANGSITLKAETVQGGQLVVRDTANGTMAFVPVSPAKRANGQFRATLARECKITGTLTCDELTKAGQPIGPTNVYLIADGAPVASWASKDGKFEFLAPPGKYVLNPYGSEVGSEFVTVTVPTDRTELAFDPIPLTARAFALLKGRAAPELVGVVAWSGEKVTFADLKGKYVLMEFWGYWCGPCVGSMPVLIELHEKFADKGLAIVGVHMDIDGEVDTPAKLDAKLAGYVKDEWKGKKIPFPNALVPGTRIGMGDEEKRGGAIAQYGIQSYPTCLLIDREGKVVGQFHARDIKQASAEIEKLLNPKK
;
A
#
# COMPACT_ATOMS: atom_id res chain seq x y z
N MET A 1 2.70 -4.36 5.88
CA MET A 1 2.53 -4.05 4.44
C MET A 1 3.72 -4.49 3.59
N LEU A 2 4.98 -4.05 3.82
CA LEU A 2 6.17 -4.54 3.08
C LEU A 2 6.29 -6.08 3.02
N ARG A 3 6.04 -6.78 4.14
CA ARG A 3 6.07 -8.26 4.19
C ARG A 3 5.04 -8.95 3.28
N ALA A 4 3.92 -8.32 2.92
CA ALA A 4 2.91 -8.90 2.03
C ALA A 4 3.21 -8.68 0.53
N LEU A 5 4.31 -7.96 0.26
CA LEU A 5 4.66 -7.34 -1.01
C LEU A 5 5.84 -8.04 -1.64
N ALA A 6 6.88 -8.25 -0.83
CA ALA A 6 7.90 -9.23 -1.11
C ALA A 6 7.31 -10.65 -1.18
N ILE A 7 6.12 -10.93 -0.63
CA ILE A 7 5.40 -12.20 -0.90
C ILE A 7 4.81 -12.25 -2.32
N ALA A 8 4.37 -11.11 -2.85
CA ALA A 8 3.54 -11.05 -4.05
C ALA A 8 4.33 -10.81 -5.35
N LEU A 9 5.56 -10.29 -5.25
CA LEU A 9 6.52 -10.20 -6.35
C LEU A 9 7.66 -11.23 -6.23
N VAL A 10 7.80 -11.92 -5.10
CA VAL A 10 9.06 -12.58 -4.73
C VAL A 10 8.88 -13.95 -3.98
N VAL A 11 8.42 -14.07 -2.70
CA VAL A 11 8.56 -15.31 -1.88
C VAL A 11 7.26 -15.96 -1.35
N GLY A 12 7.20 -17.30 -1.42
CA GLY A 12 6.24 -18.13 -0.66
C GLY A 12 6.76 -19.55 -0.33
N ILE A 13 8.05 -19.72 -0.02
CA ILE A 13 8.76 -21.00 -0.13
C ILE A 13 8.84 -21.86 1.15
N THR A 14 8.56 -23.16 0.95
CA THR A 14 9.24 -24.32 1.56
C THR A 14 9.29 -25.44 0.47
N PRO A 15 10.25 -26.40 0.51
CA PRO A 15 10.71 -27.08 -0.72
C PRO A 15 10.25 -28.54 -0.90
N ARG A 16 10.04 -28.99 -2.16
CA ARG A 16 10.52 -30.30 -2.67
C ARG A 16 10.33 -30.52 -4.19
N ALA A 17 11.04 -31.56 -4.67
CA ALA A 17 10.96 -32.26 -5.96
C ALA A 17 11.70 -31.63 -7.17
N SER A 18 12.69 -32.38 -7.64
CA SER A 18 13.46 -32.20 -8.89
C SER A 18 12.86 -33.05 -10.02
N PHE A 19 12.92 -32.57 -11.27
CA PHE A 19 12.71 -33.41 -12.45
C PHE A 19 13.81 -33.15 -13.50
N ALA A 20 14.08 -34.19 -14.30
CA ALA A 20 15.23 -34.27 -15.20
C ALA A 20 15.05 -33.49 -16.51
N GLU A 21 16.15 -33.35 -17.24
CA GLU A 21 16.28 -32.56 -18.47
C GLU A 21 16.26 -33.47 -19.70
N GLU A 22 15.42 -33.15 -20.70
CA GLU A 22 15.44 -33.76 -22.04
C GLU A 22 15.43 -32.66 -23.14
N PRO A 23 15.96 -32.90 -24.35
CA PRO A 23 16.45 -31.82 -25.21
C PRO A 23 15.77 -31.66 -26.60
N LYS A 24 16.05 -30.52 -27.26
CA LYS A 24 15.79 -30.15 -28.69
C LYS A 24 14.34 -29.69 -29.00
N PRO A 25 14.05 -29.02 -30.14
CA PRO A 25 14.90 -28.66 -31.30
C PRO A 25 14.93 -27.15 -31.68
N LYS A 26 15.54 -26.80 -32.82
CA LYS A 26 15.62 -25.44 -33.41
C LYS A 26 14.63 -25.25 -34.57
N ALA A 27 14.09 -24.03 -34.74
CA ALA A 27 14.31 -23.14 -35.91
C ALA A 27 13.16 -22.15 -36.22
N THR A 28 13.37 -20.91 -35.81
CA THR A 28 13.01 -19.62 -36.45
C THR A 28 13.87 -18.57 -35.74
N ALA A 29 13.83 -17.28 -36.08
CA ALA A 29 14.46 -16.26 -35.22
C ALA A 29 13.77 -16.36 -33.85
N SER A 30 14.48 -16.96 -32.89
CA SER A 30 13.83 -17.55 -31.72
C SER A 30 13.11 -16.47 -30.92
N LEU A 31 12.03 -16.81 -30.22
CA LEU A 31 11.40 -15.86 -29.30
C LEU A 31 12.42 -15.27 -28.32
N THR A 32 13.38 -16.11 -27.91
CA THR A 32 14.62 -15.75 -27.23
C THR A 32 15.39 -14.61 -27.93
N GLU A 33 15.67 -14.70 -29.24
CA GLU A 33 16.27 -13.62 -30.05
C GLU A 33 15.43 -12.33 -30.05
N GLN A 34 14.11 -12.43 -30.20
CA GLN A 34 13.22 -11.26 -30.19
C GLN A 34 13.24 -10.54 -28.83
N LEU A 35 13.40 -11.31 -27.74
CA LEU A 35 13.46 -10.79 -26.39
C LEU A 35 14.82 -10.21 -25.99
N GLN A 36 15.88 -10.36 -26.78
CA GLN A 36 17.22 -9.88 -26.42
C GLN A 36 17.25 -8.37 -26.14
N GLY A 37 18.08 -7.99 -25.18
CA GLY A 37 18.38 -6.59 -24.85
C GLY A 37 17.65 -6.10 -23.60
N THR A 38 17.48 -4.78 -23.53
CA THR A 38 17.03 -4.07 -22.33
C THR A 38 15.54 -3.71 -22.43
N TRP A 39 14.83 -3.93 -21.33
CA TRP A 39 13.39 -3.72 -21.18
C TRP A 39 13.10 -2.92 -19.91
N LEU A 40 12.17 -1.98 -20.01
CA LEU A 40 11.81 -1.03 -18.97
C LEU A 40 10.33 -1.17 -18.65
N PHE A 41 9.95 -1.06 -17.38
CA PHE A 41 8.54 -1.13 -16.99
C PHE A 41 7.76 0.05 -17.58
N ASP A 42 6.61 -0.21 -18.20
CA ASP A 42 5.67 0.81 -18.67
C ASP A 42 4.36 0.75 -17.87
N GLU A 43 3.89 -0.47 -17.55
CA GLU A 43 2.74 -0.71 -16.68
C GLU A 43 3.05 -1.86 -15.70
N ALA A 44 2.55 -1.78 -14.48
CA ALA A 44 2.53 -2.89 -13.53
C ALA A 44 1.27 -2.74 -12.67
N MET A 45 0.38 -3.72 -12.70
CA MET A 45 -0.99 -3.59 -12.18
C MET A 45 -1.41 -4.79 -11.35
N HIS A 46 -2.11 -4.51 -10.24
CA HIS A 46 -2.77 -5.50 -9.39
C HIS A 46 -4.12 -4.94 -8.92
N LYS A 47 -5.20 -5.70 -9.15
CA LYS A 47 -6.58 -5.16 -9.11
C LYS A 47 -6.65 -3.84 -9.91
N LYS A 48 -7.09 -2.74 -9.28
CA LYS A 48 -7.18 -1.39 -9.85
C LYS A 48 -5.99 -0.46 -9.49
N ARG A 49 -4.88 -0.99 -8.96
CA ARG A 49 -3.73 -0.18 -8.48
C ARG A 49 -2.47 -0.43 -9.32
N SER A 50 -1.74 0.66 -9.58
CA SER A 50 -0.40 0.61 -10.16
C SER A 50 0.64 0.23 -9.12
N GLU A 51 1.53 -0.67 -9.51
CA GLU A 51 2.67 -1.17 -8.73
C GLU A 51 4.00 -0.65 -9.29
N LEU A 52 3.97 0.23 -10.29
CA LEU A 52 5.15 0.83 -10.94
C LEU A 52 6.11 1.48 -9.94
N GLY A 53 5.62 2.03 -8.83
CA GLY A 53 6.46 2.63 -7.78
C GLY A 53 7.49 1.67 -7.17
N ARG A 54 7.31 0.35 -7.27
CA ARG A 54 8.27 -0.66 -6.75
C ARG A 54 9.33 -1.10 -7.75
N VAL A 55 9.04 -0.89 -9.03
CA VAL A 55 9.89 -1.27 -10.17
C VAL A 55 10.34 -0.03 -10.95
N ARG A 56 10.27 1.14 -10.30
CA ARG A 56 10.40 2.47 -10.92
C ARG A 56 11.78 2.74 -11.50
N ASP A 57 12.80 2.22 -10.84
CA ASP A 57 14.21 2.35 -11.19
C ASP A 57 14.78 1.00 -11.65
N SER A 58 13.92 -0.02 -11.82
CA SER A 58 14.32 -1.38 -12.15
C SER A 58 14.39 -1.59 -13.66
N VAL A 59 15.39 -2.37 -14.10
CA VAL A 59 15.65 -2.65 -15.51
C VAL A 59 15.71 -4.16 -15.71
N VAL A 60 15.03 -4.67 -16.75
CA VAL A 60 15.09 -6.08 -17.16
C VAL A 60 16.02 -6.21 -18.34
N THR A 61 17.08 -6.99 -18.21
CA THR A 61 18.01 -7.31 -19.31
C THR A 61 17.88 -8.79 -19.64
N VAL A 62 17.63 -9.12 -20.91
CA VAL A 62 17.54 -10.50 -21.41
C VAL A 62 18.73 -10.81 -22.31
N LYS A 63 19.42 -11.92 -22.03
CA LYS A 63 20.56 -12.43 -22.80
C LYS A 63 20.46 -13.95 -22.95
N GLY A 64 20.32 -14.45 -24.17
CA GLY A 64 19.86 -15.82 -24.41
C GLY A 64 18.50 -16.03 -23.76
N ASP A 65 18.31 -17.21 -23.17
CA ASP A 65 17.15 -17.56 -22.32
C ASP A 65 17.18 -16.88 -20.94
N SER A 66 18.31 -16.28 -20.57
CA SER A 66 18.56 -15.77 -19.22
C SER A 66 18.12 -14.32 -19.08
N PHE A 67 17.63 -13.95 -17.91
CA PHE A 67 17.28 -12.56 -17.58
C PHE A 67 17.91 -12.12 -16.24
N ALA A 68 18.11 -10.81 -16.12
CA ALA A 68 18.43 -10.12 -14.89
C ALA A 68 17.49 -8.92 -14.70
N LEU A 69 16.91 -8.79 -13.51
CA LEU A 69 16.13 -7.65 -13.06
C LEU A 69 16.97 -6.89 -12.02
N SER A 70 17.58 -5.79 -12.44
CA SER A 70 18.42 -4.96 -11.58
C SER A 70 17.60 -3.91 -10.83
N GLN A 71 18.16 -3.38 -9.73
CA GLN A 71 17.57 -2.28 -8.96
C GLN A 71 16.12 -2.55 -8.49
N LEU A 72 15.77 -3.81 -8.23
CA LEU A 72 14.45 -4.18 -7.71
C LEU A 72 14.23 -3.53 -6.35
N MET A 73 13.31 -2.57 -6.28
CA MET A 73 13.09 -1.73 -5.08
C MET A 73 14.38 -1.06 -4.54
N GLY A 74 15.38 -0.82 -5.41
CA GLY A 74 16.68 -0.25 -5.03
C GLY A 74 17.73 -1.23 -4.50
N CYS A 75 17.48 -2.55 -4.54
CA CYS A 75 18.51 -3.55 -4.20
C CYS A 75 19.73 -3.47 -5.12
N LYS A 76 20.93 -3.67 -4.54
CA LYS A 76 22.18 -3.73 -5.31
C LYS A 76 22.35 -5.02 -6.11
N ASN A 77 21.78 -6.12 -5.59
CA ASN A 77 21.86 -7.44 -6.21
C ASN A 77 20.70 -7.64 -7.20
N ASP A 78 21.02 -8.08 -8.42
CA ASP A 78 19.99 -8.38 -9.43
C ASP A 78 19.22 -9.66 -9.08
N LEU A 79 17.90 -9.66 -9.32
CA LEU A 79 17.13 -10.89 -9.44
C LEU A 79 17.44 -11.55 -10.79
N LYS A 80 18.07 -12.72 -10.77
CA LYS A 80 18.45 -13.45 -11.99
C LYS A 80 17.55 -14.66 -12.20
N GLY A 81 17.40 -15.08 -13.46
CA GLY A 81 16.62 -16.26 -13.81
C GLY A 81 16.71 -16.65 -15.28
N THR A 82 15.91 -17.62 -15.69
CA THR A 82 15.71 -17.99 -17.10
C THR A 82 14.24 -18.03 -17.50
N LEU A 83 13.99 -17.80 -18.78
CA LEU A 83 12.69 -17.86 -19.44
C LEU A 83 12.56 -19.21 -20.15
N VAL A 84 11.60 -20.03 -19.71
CA VAL A 84 11.30 -21.33 -20.32
C VAL A 84 9.95 -21.24 -21.00
N PHE A 85 9.95 -21.20 -22.32
CA PHE A 85 8.74 -21.13 -23.14
C PHE A 85 8.18 -22.53 -23.40
N ASP A 86 6.85 -22.64 -23.38
CA ASP A 86 6.19 -23.89 -23.73
C ASP A 86 6.20 -24.07 -25.26
N ALA A 87 6.64 -25.23 -25.74
CA ALA A 87 6.67 -25.54 -27.17
C ALA A 87 5.28 -25.86 -27.75
N THR A 88 4.28 -26.08 -26.89
CA THR A 88 2.91 -26.49 -27.25
C THR A 88 1.88 -25.37 -27.09
N ASP A 89 2.10 -24.41 -26.18
CA ASP A 89 1.29 -23.18 -26.07
C ASP A 89 2.16 -21.92 -26.23
N PRO A 90 2.07 -21.19 -27.37
CA PRO A 90 2.86 -20.00 -27.66
C PRO A 90 2.45 -18.76 -26.84
N LYS A 91 1.66 -18.93 -25.78
CA LYS A 91 1.37 -17.89 -24.77
C LYS A 91 1.98 -18.22 -23.42
N VAL A 92 2.58 -19.39 -23.22
CA VAL A 92 3.03 -19.86 -21.91
C VAL A 92 4.53 -19.65 -21.74
N VAL A 93 4.91 -19.09 -20.58
CA VAL A 93 6.30 -18.95 -20.15
C VAL A 93 6.44 -19.20 -18.66
N ASP A 94 7.50 -19.89 -18.27
CA ASP A 94 7.93 -20.07 -16.89
C ASP A 94 9.18 -19.24 -16.61
N LEU A 95 9.11 -18.40 -15.59
CA LEU A 95 10.26 -17.64 -15.09
C LEU A 95 10.91 -18.47 -13.96
N LYS A 96 12.02 -19.14 -14.28
CA LYS A 96 12.84 -19.83 -13.27
C LYS A 96 13.70 -18.78 -12.57
N ILE A 97 13.35 -18.41 -11.34
CA ILE A 97 14.03 -17.38 -10.55
C ILE A 97 15.07 -18.00 -9.62
N ALA A 98 16.24 -17.37 -9.56
CA ALA A 98 17.27 -17.68 -8.57
C ALA A 98 16.90 -17.14 -7.18
N ALA A 99 17.57 -17.64 -6.15
CA ALA A 99 17.51 -17.04 -4.83
C ALA A 99 18.16 -15.64 -4.85
N LEU A 100 17.61 -14.70 -4.08
CA LEU A 100 18.12 -13.34 -3.93
C LEU A 100 18.09 -12.95 -2.45
N ASP A 101 19.21 -12.48 -1.92
CA ASP A 101 19.23 -11.90 -0.58
C ASP A 101 18.66 -10.47 -0.64
N LEU A 102 17.57 -10.25 0.09
CA LEU A 102 16.86 -8.97 0.20
C LEU A 102 17.00 -8.37 1.61
N SER A 103 18.00 -8.83 2.39
CA SER A 103 18.30 -8.31 3.73
C SER A 103 18.62 -6.82 3.75
N GLU A 104 19.02 -6.23 2.60
CA GLU A 104 19.16 -4.77 2.43
C GLU A 104 17.83 -4.00 2.60
N LEU A 105 16.68 -4.61 2.30
CA LEU A 105 15.35 -4.00 2.40
C LEU A 105 14.57 -4.44 3.63
N LEU A 106 14.73 -5.70 4.02
CA LEU A 106 14.01 -6.34 5.12
C LEU A 106 14.98 -7.32 5.80
N PRO A 107 15.44 -7.05 7.05
CA PRO A 107 16.39 -7.92 7.75
C PRO A 107 15.97 -9.40 7.73
N ASP A 108 16.96 -10.25 7.49
CA ASP A 108 16.85 -11.72 7.35
C ASP A 108 15.89 -12.22 6.25
N TYR A 109 15.48 -11.37 5.32
CA TYR A 109 14.57 -11.75 4.25
C TYR A 109 15.30 -12.22 2.99
N LYS A 110 15.11 -13.49 2.63
CA LYS A 110 15.69 -14.11 1.44
C LYS A 110 14.58 -14.57 0.49
N LEU A 111 14.67 -14.12 -0.75
CA LEU A 111 14.06 -14.84 -1.87
C LEU A 111 14.78 -16.16 -2.03
N SER A 112 14.01 -17.24 -2.01
CA SER A 112 14.50 -18.56 -2.39
C SER A 112 14.15 -18.84 -3.86
N ALA A 113 14.92 -19.71 -4.50
CA ALA A 113 14.73 -20.03 -5.92
C ALA A 113 13.38 -20.73 -6.17
N GLY A 114 12.80 -20.55 -7.36
CA GLY A 114 11.52 -21.15 -7.72
C GLY A 114 11.15 -20.96 -9.19
N THR A 115 9.95 -21.40 -9.56
CA THR A 115 9.37 -21.17 -10.89
C THR A 115 8.12 -20.35 -10.73
N LEU A 116 8.04 -19.20 -11.40
CA LEU A 116 6.84 -18.37 -11.48
C LEU A 116 6.15 -18.65 -12.83
N PRO A 117 5.00 -19.35 -12.82
CA PRO A 117 4.27 -19.63 -14.06
C PRO A 117 3.56 -18.37 -14.56
N ALA A 118 3.78 -18.01 -15.81
CA ALA A 118 3.13 -16.86 -16.45
C ALA A 118 2.49 -17.23 -17.79
N ILE A 119 1.67 -16.31 -18.30
CA ILE A 119 1.39 -16.18 -19.72
C ILE A 119 1.98 -14.87 -20.25
N TYR A 120 2.35 -14.83 -21.53
CA TYR A 120 2.97 -13.68 -22.16
C TYR A 120 2.32 -13.30 -23.50
N LYS A 121 2.42 -12.01 -23.85
CA LYS A 121 2.12 -11.47 -25.17
C LYS A 121 3.27 -10.55 -25.57
N LEU A 122 3.82 -10.74 -26.76
CA LEU A 122 4.88 -9.89 -27.31
C LEU A 122 4.35 -9.22 -28.58
N ASP A 123 4.34 -7.89 -28.59
CA ASP A 123 3.99 -7.05 -29.74
C ASP A 123 5.18 -6.10 -30.01
N ASP A 124 6.10 -6.47 -30.91
CA ASP A 124 7.32 -5.73 -31.30
C ASP A 124 8.22 -5.24 -30.13
N ASP A 125 7.92 -4.06 -29.61
CA ASP A 125 8.62 -3.38 -28.52
C ASP A 125 7.89 -3.49 -27.18
N ARG A 126 6.74 -4.16 -27.11
CA ARG A 126 5.88 -4.30 -25.92
C ARG A 126 5.75 -5.76 -25.50
N LEU A 127 6.31 -6.11 -24.34
CA LEU A 127 6.15 -7.40 -23.70
C LEU A 127 5.17 -7.29 -22.54
N THR A 128 4.06 -8.02 -22.59
CA THR A 128 3.09 -8.13 -21.49
C THR A 128 3.20 -9.50 -20.85
N LEU A 129 3.37 -9.55 -19.52
CA LEU A 129 3.43 -10.75 -18.69
C LEU A 129 2.28 -10.75 -17.70
N CYS A 130 1.57 -11.87 -17.57
CA CYS A 130 0.58 -12.07 -16.52
C CYS A 130 0.96 -13.30 -15.69
N PHE A 131 1.17 -13.10 -14.39
CA PHE A 131 1.61 -14.11 -13.43
C PHE A 131 0.70 -14.13 -12.21
N PRO A 132 0.56 -15.26 -11.52
CA PRO A 132 -0.29 -15.34 -10.34
C PRO A 132 0.37 -14.57 -9.19
N ARG A 133 -0.46 -14.11 -8.26
CA ARG A 133 -0.05 -13.38 -7.06
C ARG A 133 0.80 -14.20 -6.09
N ASP A 134 0.76 -15.52 -6.22
CA ASP A 134 1.56 -16.50 -5.51
C ASP A 134 1.88 -17.60 -6.51
N TYR A 135 3.16 -17.94 -6.67
CA TYR A 135 3.64 -18.93 -7.64
C TYR A 135 3.10 -20.36 -7.38
N LYS A 136 2.55 -20.62 -6.18
CA LYS A 136 1.83 -21.86 -5.85
C LYS A 136 0.40 -21.91 -6.41
N ARG A 137 -0.14 -20.78 -6.90
CA ARG A 137 -1.47 -20.71 -7.54
C ARG A 137 -1.38 -21.10 -9.01
N LYS A 138 -2.52 -21.46 -9.59
CA LYS A 138 -2.62 -21.88 -11.00
C LYS A 138 -2.16 -20.76 -11.93
N ARG A 139 -1.53 -21.14 -13.06
CA ARG A 139 -1.15 -20.22 -14.14
C ARG A 139 -2.37 -19.38 -14.58
N PRO A 140 -2.23 -18.05 -14.78
CA PRO A 140 -3.30 -17.21 -15.30
C PRO A 140 -3.76 -17.68 -16.69
N THR A 141 -5.06 -17.55 -16.95
CA THR A 141 -5.68 -17.89 -18.24
C THR A 141 -6.06 -16.66 -19.07
N ALA A 142 -5.89 -15.45 -18.52
CA ALA A 142 -6.25 -14.19 -19.15
C ALA A 142 -5.30 -13.06 -18.73
N PHE A 143 -5.01 -12.14 -19.65
CA PHE A 143 -4.18 -10.94 -19.43
C PHE A 143 -4.96 -9.85 -18.68
N ALA A 144 -5.26 -10.09 -17.41
CA ALA A 144 -6.01 -9.17 -16.57
C ALA A 144 -5.44 -9.13 -15.15
N ALA A 145 -5.14 -7.92 -14.67
CA ALA A 145 -4.84 -7.68 -13.26
C ALA A 145 -6.10 -7.97 -12.41
N SER A 146 -5.95 -8.76 -11.35
CA SER A 146 -7.09 -9.21 -10.52
C SER A 146 -6.67 -9.30 -9.05
N ALA A 147 -7.47 -9.95 -8.20
CA ALA A 147 -7.05 -10.33 -6.85
C ALA A 147 -6.03 -11.48 -6.83
N GLU A 148 -6.00 -12.23 -7.93
CA GLU A 148 -5.26 -13.48 -8.13
C GLU A 148 -4.05 -13.32 -9.05
N ASN A 149 -4.04 -12.30 -9.91
CA ASN A 149 -3.02 -12.09 -10.94
C ASN A 149 -2.43 -10.68 -10.89
N PHE A 150 -1.13 -10.59 -11.17
CA PHE A 150 -0.46 -9.37 -11.59
C PHE A 150 -0.38 -9.30 -13.12
N LEU A 151 -0.45 -8.09 -13.66
CA LEU A 151 -0.18 -7.80 -15.06
C LEU A 151 0.99 -6.81 -15.14
N VAL A 152 2.02 -7.13 -15.90
CA VAL A 152 3.18 -6.26 -16.13
C VAL A 152 3.33 -6.05 -17.62
N THR A 153 3.51 -4.80 -18.04
CA THR A 153 3.97 -4.44 -19.39
C THR A 153 5.36 -3.85 -19.29
N LEU A 154 6.29 -4.42 -20.05
CA LEU A 154 7.59 -3.84 -20.34
C LEU A 154 7.60 -3.26 -21.76
N ARG A 155 8.39 -2.21 -21.96
CA ARG A 155 8.76 -1.67 -23.28
C ARG A 155 10.25 -1.83 -23.51
N ARG A 156 10.67 -2.09 -24.74
CA ARG A 156 12.08 -2.12 -25.11
C ARG A 156 12.70 -0.75 -24.83
N ALA A 157 13.90 -0.74 -24.23
CA ALA A 157 14.61 0.49 -23.98
C ALA A 157 15.05 1.16 -25.31
N PRO A 158 15.14 2.50 -25.37
CA PRO A 158 15.83 3.21 -26.45
C PRO A 158 17.24 2.66 -26.67
N ALA A 159 17.75 2.69 -27.90
CA ALA A 159 19.06 2.12 -28.23
C ALA A 159 20.22 2.81 -27.49
N GLU A 160 20.03 4.09 -27.17
CA GLU A 160 20.93 4.98 -26.45
C GLU A 160 20.79 4.89 -24.91
N PHE A 161 19.83 4.12 -24.39
CA PHE A 161 19.58 4.03 -22.95
C PHE A 161 20.72 3.34 -22.20
N LYS A 162 21.29 4.05 -21.21
CA LYS A 162 22.36 3.53 -20.32
C LYS A 162 21.94 3.54 -18.86
N GLU A 163 21.31 4.62 -18.42
CA GLU A 163 20.74 4.80 -17.09
C GLU A 163 19.50 5.70 -17.19
N PHE A 164 18.63 5.68 -16.17
CA PHE A 164 17.51 6.62 -16.14
C PHE A 164 17.99 8.05 -15.91
N PRO A 165 17.47 9.04 -16.65
CA PRO A 165 17.86 10.42 -16.44
C PRO A 165 17.46 10.91 -15.04
N LYS A 166 18.33 11.76 -14.48
CA LYS A 166 18.17 12.41 -13.17
C LYS A 166 17.35 13.69 -13.25
N GLU A 167 17.23 14.26 -14.45
CA GLU A 167 16.40 15.42 -14.76
C GLU A 167 15.42 15.08 -15.88
N LEU A 168 14.21 15.63 -15.79
CA LEU A 168 13.12 15.44 -16.75
C LEU A 168 12.69 16.82 -17.25
N THR A 169 12.59 17.00 -18.56
CA THR A 169 12.04 18.21 -19.16
C THR A 169 10.57 17.99 -19.49
N LEU A 170 9.69 18.86 -19.02
CA LEU A 170 8.28 18.90 -19.40
C LEU A 170 8.00 20.18 -20.19
N THR A 171 7.53 20.03 -21.42
CA THR A 171 6.97 21.15 -22.23
C THR A 171 5.45 21.14 -22.15
N VAL A 172 4.85 22.27 -21.78
CA VAL A 172 3.40 22.43 -21.62
C VAL A 172 2.84 23.42 -22.64
N THR A 173 1.77 23.04 -23.32
CA THR A 173 1.01 23.90 -24.24
C THR A 173 -0.45 24.06 -23.80
N ARG A 174 -1.06 25.19 -24.19
CA ARG A 174 -2.51 25.39 -24.11
C ARG A 174 -3.25 24.66 -25.26
N PRO A 175 -4.60 24.57 -25.23
CA PRO A 175 -5.37 23.97 -26.32
C PRO A 175 -5.12 24.55 -27.72
N ASP A 176 -4.72 25.82 -27.80
CA ASP A 176 -4.37 26.52 -29.05
C ASP A 176 -2.94 26.24 -29.54
N GLY A 177 -2.19 25.39 -28.83
CA GLY A 177 -0.79 25.08 -29.10
C GLY A 177 0.22 26.11 -28.55
N THR A 178 -0.22 27.21 -27.95
CA THR A 178 0.70 28.22 -27.40
C THR A 178 1.42 27.71 -26.14
N PRO A 179 2.68 28.14 -25.88
CA PRO A 179 3.39 27.76 -24.67
C PRO A 179 2.68 28.22 -23.39
N ALA A 180 2.43 27.27 -22.48
CA ALA A 180 1.78 27.54 -21.21
C ALA A 180 2.80 28.03 -20.17
N ALA A 181 3.19 29.29 -20.24
CA ALA A 181 4.14 29.92 -19.32
C ALA A 181 3.55 30.18 -17.92
N GLY A 182 4.38 30.04 -16.87
CA GLY A 182 4.04 30.35 -15.49
C GLY A 182 3.10 29.36 -14.79
N VAL A 183 2.74 28.25 -15.43
CA VAL A 183 1.78 27.27 -14.89
C VAL A 183 2.45 26.36 -13.86
N THR A 184 1.68 25.94 -12.86
CA THR A 184 2.20 25.11 -11.75
C THR A 184 2.38 23.68 -12.20
N VAL A 185 3.51 23.07 -11.83
CA VAL A 185 3.80 21.65 -12.02
C VAL A 185 4.22 21.04 -10.68
N GLY A 186 3.70 19.86 -10.33
CA GLY A 186 4.09 19.13 -9.12
C GLY A 186 3.88 17.62 -9.26
N GLY A 187 4.34 16.83 -8.28
CA GLY A 187 4.26 15.36 -8.34
C GLY A 187 2.94 14.75 -7.83
N PHE A 188 2.18 15.51 -7.03
CA PHE A 188 0.94 15.08 -6.38
C PHE A 188 0.17 16.31 -5.87
N MET A 189 -1.16 16.29 -5.93
CA MET A 189 -2.03 17.39 -5.50
C MET A 189 -2.74 17.06 -4.18
N TYR A 190 -2.72 17.94 -3.18
CA TYR A 190 -3.39 17.66 -1.90
C TYR A 190 -4.02 18.91 -1.30
N GLN A 191 -5.12 18.70 -0.58
CA GLN A 191 -5.77 19.74 0.20
C GLN A 191 -5.38 19.57 1.67
N ARG A 192 -4.85 20.64 2.29
CA ARG A 192 -4.61 20.72 3.74
C ARG A 192 -5.72 21.53 4.40
N ASN A 193 -6.66 20.84 5.02
CA ASN A 193 -7.66 21.43 5.91
C ASN A 193 -7.00 21.89 7.24
N THR A 194 -6.24 23.00 7.19
CA THR A 194 -5.69 23.63 8.40
C THR A 194 -6.79 24.44 9.13
N PRO A 195 -6.74 24.58 10.47
CA PRO A 195 -7.77 25.30 11.23
C PRO A 195 -7.98 26.76 10.80
N GLU A 196 -6.94 27.40 10.25
CA GLU A 196 -6.93 28.80 9.83
C GLU A 196 -7.71 29.05 8.53
N GLN A 197 -8.06 28.02 7.75
CA GLN A 197 -8.73 28.16 6.44
C GLN A 197 -10.26 28.27 6.50
N LYS A 198 -10.87 28.45 7.68
CA LYS A 198 -12.32 28.65 7.81
C LYS A 198 -12.78 29.91 7.04
N GLY A 199 -13.39 29.69 5.86
CA GLY A 199 -13.94 30.75 5.00
C GLY A 199 -13.07 31.10 3.79
N ALA A 200 -11.88 30.53 3.64
CA ALA A 200 -11.09 30.64 2.42
C ALA A 200 -11.53 29.60 1.37
N ALA A 201 -11.39 29.94 0.08
CA ALA A 201 -11.50 28.94 -0.98
C ALA A 201 -10.40 27.87 -0.80
N SER A 202 -10.73 26.59 -1.03
CA SER A 202 -9.76 25.50 -0.85
C SER A 202 -8.56 25.66 -1.78
N VAL A 203 -7.39 25.93 -1.19
CA VAL A 203 -6.14 26.07 -1.95
C VAL A 203 -5.54 24.68 -2.15
N TRP A 204 -5.39 24.28 -3.41
CA TRP A 204 -4.65 23.08 -3.76
C TRP A 204 -3.16 23.28 -3.56
N GLU A 205 -2.55 22.40 -2.77
CA GLU A 205 -1.11 22.31 -2.61
C GLU A 205 -0.54 21.19 -3.50
N TYR A 206 0.77 21.24 -3.72
CA TYR A 206 1.49 20.36 -4.63
C TYR A 206 2.74 19.82 -3.94
N SER A 207 3.10 18.56 -4.20
CA SER A 207 4.42 18.06 -3.82
C SER A 207 5.47 18.55 -4.81
N ASN A 208 6.58 19.08 -4.29
CA ASN A 208 7.71 19.59 -5.06
C ASN A 208 7.31 20.55 -6.20
N PRO A 209 6.59 21.66 -5.90
CA PRO A 209 6.07 22.55 -6.93
C PRO A 209 7.17 23.30 -7.68
N GLY A 210 6.98 23.43 -8.99
CA GLY A 210 7.71 24.33 -9.86
C GLY A 210 6.78 25.08 -10.81
N LYS A 211 7.34 25.98 -11.62
CA LYS A 211 6.60 26.71 -12.66
C LYS A 211 7.31 26.63 -14.01
N THR A 212 6.54 26.56 -15.09
CA THR A 212 7.07 26.65 -16.45
C THR A 212 7.63 28.05 -16.75
N GLY A 213 8.72 28.09 -17.53
CA GLY A 213 9.28 29.33 -18.06
C GLY A 213 8.45 29.92 -19.21
N ALA A 214 8.93 31.03 -19.79
CA ALA A 214 8.26 31.74 -20.88
C ALA A 214 7.99 30.88 -22.13
N ASN A 215 8.83 29.87 -22.37
CA ASN A 215 8.69 28.89 -23.45
C ASN A 215 7.77 27.69 -23.07
N GLY A 216 7.03 27.77 -21.97
CA GLY A 216 6.16 26.68 -21.49
C GLY A 216 6.90 25.46 -20.96
N SER A 217 8.23 25.51 -20.79
CA SER A 217 9.05 24.37 -20.36
C SER A 217 9.51 24.46 -18.91
N ILE A 218 9.71 23.32 -18.25
CA ILE A 218 10.33 23.19 -16.93
C ILE A 218 11.26 21.98 -16.89
N THR A 219 12.39 22.11 -16.20
CA THR A 219 13.24 20.98 -15.81
C THR A 219 12.95 20.59 -14.36
N LEU A 220 12.70 19.31 -14.12
CA LEU A 220 12.37 18.72 -12.82
C LEU A 220 13.40 17.64 -12.48
N LYS A 221 13.76 17.47 -11.20
CA LYS A 221 14.52 16.30 -10.79
C LYS A 221 13.64 15.05 -10.81
N ALA A 222 14.12 13.94 -11.34
CA ALA A 222 13.32 12.71 -11.45
C ALA A 222 12.86 12.17 -10.07
N GLU A 223 13.65 12.40 -9.02
CA GLU A 223 13.37 12.04 -7.62
C GLU A 223 12.13 12.74 -7.03
N THR A 224 11.74 13.91 -7.55
CA THR A 224 10.56 14.64 -7.04
C THR A 224 9.24 14.08 -7.59
N VAL A 225 9.30 13.24 -8.62
CA VAL A 225 8.16 12.60 -9.29
C VAL A 225 7.83 11.27 -8.61
N GLN A 226 7.47 11.34 -7.33
CA GLN A 226 7.31 10.17 -6.46
C GLN A 226 6.16 9.24 -6.87
N GLY A 227 5.05 9.78 -7.37
CA GLY A 227 3.87 9.00 -7.78
C GLY A 227 3.95 8.38 -9.19
N GLY A 228 5.02 8.65 -9.96
CA GLY A 228 5.07 8.29 -11.38
C GLY A 228 4.07 9.05 -12.26
N GLN A 229 3.61 10.21 -11.78
CA GLN A 229 2.71 11.14 -12.46
C GLN A 229 3.21 12.57 -12.20
N LEU A 230 2.97 13.49 -13.13
CA LEU A 230 3.02 14.92 -12.89
C LEU A 230 1.62 15.51 -12.98
N VAL A 231 1.31 16.45 -12.09
CA VAL A 231 0.11 17.27 -12.12
C VAL A 231 0.51 18.66 -12.61
N VAL A 232 -0.13 19.11 -13.69
CA VAL A 232 0.07 20.43 -14.28
C VAL A 232 -1.22 21.22 -14.18
N ARG A 233 -1.20 22.46 -13.68
CA ARG A 233 -2.38 23.31 -13.59
C ARG A 233 -2.09 24.78 -13.88
N ASP A 234 -2.81 25.33 -14.85
CA ASP A 234 -2.98 26.76 -15.06
C ASP A 234 -4.24 27.22 -14.31
N THR A 235 -4.03 27.75 -13.10
CA THR A 235 -5.12 28.21 -12.22
C THR A 235 -5.80 29.47 -12.75
N ALA A 236 -5.12 30.28 -13.58
CA ALA A 236 -5.71 31.50 -14.14
C ALA A 236 -6.70 31.18 -15.26
N ASN A 237 -6.43 30.13 -16.04
CA ASN A 237 -7.28 29.71 -17.17
C ASN A 237 -8.22 28.53 -16.84
N GLY A 238 -8.14 27.95 -15.64
CA GLY A 238 -8.93 26.76 -15.26
C GLY A 238 -8.64 25.56 -16.17
N THR A 239 -7.36 25.32 -16.45
CA THR A 239 -6.94 24.19 -17.30
C THR A 239 -5.82 23.38 -16.63
N MET A 240 -5.80 22.07 -16.88
CA MET A 240 -4.88 21.14 -16.25
C MET A 240 -4.54 19.95 -17.13
N ALA A 241 -3.51 19.19 -16.73
CA ALA A 241 -3.16 17.90 -17.29
C ALA A 241 -2.57 16.97 -16.21
N PHE A 242 -2.79 15.68 -16.35
CA PHE A 242 -2.01 14.63 -15.66
C PHE A 242 -1.06 14.00 -16.68
N VAL A 243 0.20 13.81 -16.31
CA VAL A 243 1.26 13.34 -17.23
C VAL A 243 1.92 12.09 -16.65
N PRO A 244 1.64 10.88 -17.20
CA PRO A 244 2.23 9.64 -16.70
C PRO A 244 3.73 9.55 -17.00
N VAL A 245 4.51 9.32 -15.94
CA VAL A 245 5.96 9.15 -15.92
C VAL A 245 6.29 7.71 -15.55
N SER A 246 5.94 6.76 -16.42
CA SER A 246 6.39 5.36 -16.33
C SER A 246 7.91 5.27 -16.57
N PRO A 247 8.59 4.23 -16.09
CA PRO A 247 10.03 4.04 -16.34
C PRO A 247 10.39 4.04 -17.83
N ALA A 248 9.60 3.37 -18.67
CA ALA A 248 9.74 3.41 -20.13
C ALA A 248 9.67 4.84 -20.70
N LYS A 249 8.69 5.65 -20.27
CA LYS A 249 8.58 7.07 -20.70
C LYS A 249 9.72 7.93 -20.12
N ARG A 250 10.16 7.63 -18.90
CA ARG A 250 11.28 8.32 -18.22
C ARG A 250 12.60 8.15 -18.95
N ALA A 251 12.84 7.02 -19.63
CA ALA A 251 14.08 6.75 -20.37
C ALA A 251 14.47 7.90 -21.33
N ASN A 252 13.48 8.51 -21.98
CA ASN A 252 13.69 9.60 -22.94
C ASN A 252 13.91 10.97 -22.27
N GLY A 253 13.63 11.11 -20.97
CA GLY A 253 13.75 12.36 -20.21
C GLY A 253 12.81 13.50 -20.63
N GLN A 254 12.11 13.38 -21.76
CA GLN A 254 11.32 14.44 -22.40
C GLN A 254 9.82 14.12 -22.34
N PHE A 255 9.05 15.08 -21.82
CA PHE A 255 7.60 14.98 -21.65
C PHE A 255 6.89 16.16 -22.31
N ARG A 256 5.67 15.92 -22.77
CA ARG A 256 4.79 16.94 -23.33
C ARG A 256 3.40 16.83 -22.70
N ALA A 257 2.77 17.97 -22.45
CA ALA A 257 1.40 18.05 -21.96
C ALA A 257 0.64 19.15 -22.69
N THR A 258 -0.56 18.85 -23.17
CA THR A 258 -1.52 19.86 -23.59
C THR A 258 -2.57 20.00 -22.51
N LEU A 259 -2.76 21.21 -21.99
CA LEU A 259 -3.75 21.48 -20.96
C LEU A 259 -5.16 21.34 -21.53
N ALA A 260 -6.06 20.73 -20.76
CA ALA A 260 -7.49 20.67 -21.04
C ALA A 260 -8.27 21.40 -19.94
N ARG A 261 -9.49 21.84 -20.22
CA ARG A 261 -10.36 22.49 -19.22
C ARG A 261 -10.57 21.58 -18.02
N GLU A 262 -10.36 22.10 -16.81
CA GLU A 262 -10.57 21.31 -15.60
C GLU A 262 -12.07 21.19 -15.29
N CYS A 263 -12.45 20.02 -14.79
CA CYS A 263 -13.78 19.71 -14.30
C CYS A 263 -13.73 19.55 -12.78
N LYS A 264 -14.65 20.23 -12.10
CA LYS A 264 -14.85 20.18 -10.66
C LYS A 264 -15.70 18.96 -10.29
N ILE A 265 -15.05 17.92 -9.80
CA ILE A 265 -15.72 16.73 -9.26
C ILE A 265 -16.07 17.01 -7.80
N THR A 266 -17.32 16.79 -7.38
CA THR A 266 -17.73 16.90 -5.97
C THR A 266 -18.52 15.68 -5.55
N GLY A 267 -18.54 15.37 -4.25
CA GLY A 267 -19.36 14.28 -3.72
C GLY A 267 -19.31 14.16 -2.21
N THR A 268 -20.06 13.20 -1.69
CA THR A 268 -20.17 12.93 -0.24
C THR A 268 -20.05 11.43 0.02
N LEU A 269 -19.46 11.07 1.16
CA LEU A 269 -19.36 9.70 1.66
C LEU A 269 -20.43 9.47 2.73
N THR A 270 -21.11 8.32 2.68
CA THR A 270 -22.16 7.93 3.64
C THR A 270 -21.86 6.57 4.25
N CYS A 271 -22.48 6.28 5.41
CA CYS A 271 -22.40 4.97 6.04
C CYS A 271 -23.65 4.72 6.90
N ASP A 272 -24.62 4.00 6.34
CA ASP A 272 -25.91 3.70 6.99
C ASP A 272 -25.75 2.95 8.32
N GLU A 273 -24.73 2.10 8.44
CA GLU A 273 -24.47 1.30 9.64
C GLU A 273 -24.05 2.20 10.82
N LEU A 274 -23.15 3.16 10.58
CA LEU A 274 -22.76 4.16 11.57
C LEU A 274 -23.93 5.09 11.89
N THR A 275 -24.68 5.55 10.89
CA THR A 275 -25.88 6.39 11.09
C THR A 275 -26.92 5.68 11.96
N LYS A 276 -27.22 4.40 11.71
CA LYS A 276 -28.13 3.59 12.54
C LYS A 276 -27.58 3.33 13.96
N ALA A 277 -26.26 3.30 14.11
CA ALA A 277 -25.59 3.18 15.41
C ALA A 277 -25.45 4.52 16.18
N GLY A 278 -25.92 5.65 15.61
CA GLY A 278 -25.74 6.98 16.19
C GLY A 278 -24.28 7.47 16.18
N GLN A 279 -23.43 6.91 15.32
CA GLN A 279 -22.02 7.23 15.19
C GLN A 279 -21.76 8.10 13.95
N PRO A 280 -20.82 9.06 14.00
CA PRO A 280 -20.41 9.81 12.82
C PRO A 280 -19.52 8.96 11.90
N ILE A 281 -19.47 9.30 10.61
CA ILE A 281 -18.56 8.67 9.63
C ILE A 281 -17.06 8.87 9.97
N GLY A 282 -16.76 9.87 10.78
CA GLY A 282 -15.41 10.20 11.24
C GLY A 282 -14.52 10.79 10.15
N PRO A 283 -13.21 10.93 10.41
CA PRO A 283 -12.24 11.38 9.42
C PRO A 283 -12.14 10.42 8.22
N THR A 284 -12.27 10.98 7.02
CA THR A 284 -12.15 10.27 5.74
C THR A 284 -11.05 10.87 4.88
N ASN A 285 -10.51 10.09 3.95
CA ASN A 285 -9.68 10.58 2.86
C ASN A 285 -10.12 9.92 1.55
N VAL A 286 -10.05 10.67 0.45
CA VAL A 286 -10.30 10.15 -0.90
C VAL A 286 -9.03 10.34 -1.71
N TYR A 287 -8.62 9.32 -2.46
CA TYR A 287 -7.63 9.49 -3.53
C TYR A 287 -8.32 9.59 -4.89
N LEU A 288 -7.90 10.54 -5.71
CA LEU A 288 -8.12 10.51 -7.16
C LEU A 288 -6.94 9.77 -7.80
N ILE A 289 -7.25 8.75 -8.60
CA ILE A 289 -6.28 7.84 -9.23
C ILE A 289 -6.38 7.96 -10.75
N ALA A 290 -5.29 8.34 -11.41
CA ALA A 290 -5.13 8.37 -12.87
C ALA A 290 -4.10 7.31 -13.29
N ASP A 291 -4.41 6.51 -14.32
CA ASP A 291 -3.58 5.41 -14.81
C ASP A 291 -3.09 4.46 -13.69
N GLY A 292 -3.97 4.19 -12.72
CA GLY A 292 -3.66 3.35 -11.55
C GLY A 292 -2.79 4.00 -10.46
N ALA A 293 -2.27 5.21 -10.69
CA ALA A 293 -1.45 5.97 -9.73
C ALA A 293 -2.27 7.10 -9.05
N PRO A 294 -2.17 7.28 -7.72
CA PRO A 294 -2.76 8.43 -7.05
C PRO A 294 -2.15 9.75 -7.56
N VAL A 295 -3.01 10.67 -8.03
CA VAL A 295 -2.61 12.01 -8.49
C VAL A 295 -3.08 13.13 -7.55
N ALA A 296 -4.16 12.90 -6.80
CA ALA A 296 -4.60 13.83 -5.77
C ALA A 296 -5.20 13.15 -4.54
N SER A 297 -5.23 13.85 -3.39
CA SER A 297 -5.98 13.44 -2.19
C SER A 297 -6.80 14.56 -1.55
N TRP A 298 -7.97 14.19 -1.03
CA TRP A 298 -8.84 15.07 -0.26
C TRP A 298 -9.18 14.47 1.10
N ALA A 299 -8.65 15.07 2.17
CA ALA A 299 -8.93 14.68 3.55
C ALA A 299 -10.11 15.49 4.11
N SER A 300 -11.08 14.83 4.73
CA SER A 300 -12.31 15.43 5.24
C SER A 300 -12.67 14.95 6.65
N LYS A 301 -13.46 15.75 7.36
CA LYS A 301 -14.05 15.45 8.68
C LYS A 301 -15.57 15.18 8.61
N ASP A 302 -16.20 15.47 7.48
CA ASP A 302 -17.65 15.37 7.27
C ASP A 302 -18.05 14.51 6.06
N GLY A 303 -17.08 13.76 5.51
CA GLY A 303 -17.29 12.90 4.34
C GLY A 303 -17.38 13.62 3.00
N LYS A 304 -17.35 14.96 2.94
CA LYS A 304 -17.38 15.69 1.65
C LYS A 304 -16.01 15.69 0.96
N PHE A 305 -16.01 15.59 -0.36
CA PHE A 305 -14.79 15.70 -1.17
C PHE A 305 -14.99 16.54 -2.43
N GLU A 306 -13.88 17.11 -2.89
CA GLU A 306 -13.78 17.88 -4.14
C GLU A 306 -12.47 17.53 -4.86
N PHE A 307 -12.49 17.42 -6.18
CA PHE A 307 -11.32 17.24 -7.02
C PHE A 307 -11.41 18.09 -8.28
N LEU A 308 -10.23 18.37 -8.84
CA LEU A 308 -10.10 18.90 -10.19
C LEU A 308 -9.44 17.83 -11.05
N ALA A 309 -10.02 17.57 -12.23
CA ALA A 309 -9.47 16.66 -13.22
C ALA A 309 -9.78 17.16 -14.64
N PRO A 310 -8.90 16.91 -15.63
CA PRO A 310 -9.25 17.12 -17.03
C PRO A 310 -10.24 16.04 -17.51
N PRO A 311 -10.77 16.11 -18.74
CA PRO A 311 -11.60 15.05 -19.30
C PRO A 311 -10.83 13.73 -19.40
N GLY A 312 -11.46 12.62 -19.01
CA GLY A 312 -10.79 11.32 -18.92
C GLY A 312 -11.50 10.32 -18.00
N LYS A 313 -10.85 9.19 -17.74
CA LYS A 313 -11.33 8.15 -16.83
C LYS A 313 -10.39 8.01 -15.64
N TYR A 314 -10.94 8.05 -14.42
CA TYR A 314 -10.18 7.96 -13.18
C TYR A 314 -10.89 7.02 -12.20
N VAL A 315 -10.24 6.76 -11.06
CA VAL A 315 -10.85 6.01 -9.95
C VAL A 315 -10.77 6.86 -8.68
N LEU A 316 -11.89 7.01 -7.98
CA LEU A 316 -11.94 7.51 -6.62
C LEU A 316 -11.74 6.32 -5.67
N ASN A 317 -10.79 6.43 -4.74
CA ASN A 317 -10.59 5.47 -3.66
C ASN A 317 -10.83 6.15 -2.30
N PRO A 318 -12.10 6.28 -1.87
CA PRO A 318 -12.45 6.76 -0.54
C PRO A 318 -12.16 5.70 0.53
N TYR A 319 -11.79 6.16 1.73
CA TYR A 319 -11.65 5.38 2.96
C TYR A 319 -11.70 6.29 4.20
N GLY A 320 -11.79 5.71 5.41
CA GLY A 320 -11.73 6.50 6.66
C GLY A 320 -11.22 5.72 7.86
N SER A 321 -11.21 6.35 9.04
CA SER A 321 -10.86 5.65 10.29
C SER A 321 -11.95 4.66 10.68
N GLU A 322 -13.23 5.08 10.57
CA GLU A 322 -14.41 4.33 11.02
C GLU A 322 -15.04 3.45 9.93
N VAL A 323 -14.65 3.65 8.66
CA VAL A 323 -15.29 3.05 7.48
C VAL A 323 -14.31 2.27 6.61
N GLY A 324 -14.84 1.36 5.80
CA GLY A 324 -14.12 0.58 4.79
C GLY A 324 -13.52 1.43 3.68
N SER A 325 -13.19 0.80 2.55
CA SER A 325 -12.63 1.50 1.38
C SER A 325 -13.24 0.99 0.08
N GLU A 326 -13.63 1.91 -0.80
CA GLU A 326 -14.25 1.58 -2.09
C GLU A 326 -13.41 2.00 -3.29
N PHE A 327 -13.76 1.52 -4.49
CA PHE A 327 -13.12 1.92 -5.75
C PHE A 327 -14.14 2.29 -6.83
N VAL A 328 -14.58 3.55 -6.80
CA VAL A 328 -15.59 4.10 -7.70
C VAL A 328 -14.93 4.62 -8.98
N THR A 329 -15.35 4.15 -10.14
CA THR A 329 -14.88 4.68 -11.43
C THR A 329 -15.59 6.00 -11.74
N VAL A 330 -14.83 7.01 -12.15
CA VAL A 330 -15.35 8.30 -12.63
C VAL A 330 -14.97 8.49 -14.10
N THR A 331 -15.90 8.99 -14.90
CA THR A 331 -15.61 9.50 -16.25
C THR A 331 -15.91 10.99 -16.25
N VAL A 332 -14.87 11.80 -16.43
CA VAL A 332 -14.97 13.25 -16.57
C VAL A 332 -15.24 13.57 -18.04
N PRO A 333 -16.35 14.23 -18.37
CA PRO A 333 -16.73 14.49 -19.75
C PRO A 333 -16.00 15.72 -20.31
N THR A 334 -16.04 15.91 -21.62
CA THR A 334 -15.38 17.03 -22.32
C THR A 334 -16.20 18.32 -22.34
N ASP A 335 -17.49 18.26 -22.01
CA ASP A 335 -18.49 19.31 -22.23
C ASP A 335 -18.99 19.99 -20.94
N ARG A 336 -18.60 19.52 -19.74
CA ARG A 336 -19.04 20.07 -18.45
C ARG A 336 -17.88 20.46 -17.54
N THR A 337 -18.03 21.59 -16.85
CA THR A 337 -17.09 22.09 -15.83
C THR A 337 -17.32 21.52 -14.44
N GLU A 338 -18.46 20.87 -14.18
CA GLU A 338 -18.80 20.33 -12.88
C GLU A 338 -19.38 18.91 -13.01
N LEU A 339 -19.08 18.07 -12.03
CA LEU A 339 -19.55 16.69 -11.93
C LEU A 339 -19.83 16.38 -10.45
N ALA A 340 -21.09 16.52 -10.04
CA ALA A 340 -21.54 16.06 -8.73
C ALA A 340 -21.77 14.54 -8.75
N PHE A 341 -21.29 13.86 -7.72
CA PHE A 341 -21.57 12.46 -7.43
C PHE A 341 -22.74 12.32 -6.47
N ASP A 342 -23.58 11.31 -6.73
CA ASP A 342 -24.45 10.76 -5.71
C ASP A 342 -23.64 10.29 -4.48
N PRO A 343 -24.23 10.29 -3.27
CA PRO A 343 -23.53 9.85 -2.07
C PRO A 343 -22.93 8.44 -2.23
N ILE A 344 -21.62 8.31 -2.00
CA ILE A 344 -20.91 7.04 -2.11
C ILE A 344 -21.04 6.30 -0.78
N PRO A 345 -21.78 5.16 -0.73
CA PRO A 345 -21.91 4.38 0.50
C PRO A 345 -20.60 3.66 0.81
N LEU A 346 -20.23 3.66 2.09
CA LEU A 346 -19.14 2.87 2.66
C LEU A 346 -19.68 1.99 3.78
N THR A 347 -19.06 0.83 3.98
CA THR A 347 -19.32 -0.04 5.13
C THR A 347 -18.66 0.49 6.38
N ALA A 348 -19.24 0.23 7.55
CA ALA A 348 -18.61 0.48 8.83
C ALA A 348 -17.52 -0.55 9.11
N ARG A 349 -16.46 -0.14 9.80
CA ARG A 349 -15.53 -1.09 10.42
C ARG A 349 -16.14 -1.59 11.72
N ALA A 350 -15.98 -2.89 12.03
CA ALA A 350 -16.62 -3.48 13.20
C ALA A 350 -16.25 -2.74 14.51
N PHE A 351 -14.99 -2.34 14.71
CA PHE A 351 -14.59 -1.58 15.91
C PHE A 351 -15.34 -0.24 16.06
N ALA A 352 -15.74 0.41 14.97
CA ALA A 352 -16.49 1.66 15.01
C ALA A 352 -17.92 1.42 15.52
N LEU A 353 -18.53 0.29 15.15
CA LEU A 353 -19.82 -0.17 15.68
C LEU A 353 -19.74 -0.64 17.14
N LEU A 354 -18.55 -1.02 17.63
CA LEU A 354 -18.31 -1.37 19.03
C LEU A 354 -18.19 -0.14 19.96
N LYS A 355 -17.99 1.08 19.44
CA LYS A 355 -17.85 2.28 20.28
C LYS A 355 -19.08 2.49 21.18
N GLY A 356 -18.82 2.72 22.47
CA GLY A 356 -19.85 2.84 23.52
C GLY A 356 -20.51 1.52 23.94
N ARG A 357 -20.18 0.39 23.30
CA ARG A 357 -20.66 -0.96 23.65
C ARG A 357 -19.61 -1.70 24.47
N ALA A 358 -20.06 -2.69 25.25
CA ALA A 358 -19.16 -3.60 25.95
C ALA A 358 -18.18 -4.27 24.97
N ALA A 359 -16.91 -4.35 25.36
CA ALA A 359 -15.87 -5.02 24.59
C ALA A 359 -16.16 -6.53 24.51
N PRO A 360 -16.23 -7.14 23.31
CA PRO A 360 -16.51 -8.57 23.17
C PRO A 360 -15.41 -9.46 23.79
N GLU A 361 -15.78 -10.44 24.61
CA GLU A 361 -14.84 -11.43 25.18
C GLU A 361 -13.98 -12.10 24.09
N LEU A 362 -12.68 -12.26 24.36
CA LEU A 362 -11.70 -12.72 23.35
C LEU A 362 -11.94 -14.18 22.96
N VAL A 363 -12.39 -14.42 21.71
CA VAL A 363 -12.59 -15.77 21.17
C VAL A 363 -11.39 -16.28 20.35
N GLY A 364 -11.23 -17.60 20.29
CA GLY A 364 -10.16 -18.24 19.51
C GLY A 364 -8.75 -18.15 20.15
N VAL A 365 -8.66 -17.84 21.44
CA VAL A 365 -7.39 -17.83 22.18
C VAL A 365 -6.95 -19.28 22.47
N VAL A 366 -5.76 -19.67 22.02
CA VAL A 366 -5.20 -21.03 22.24
C VAL A 366 -4.31 -21.13 23.47
N ALA A 367 -3.65 -20.03 23.85
CA ALA A 367 -2.81 -19.94 25.03
C ALA A 367 -2.69 -18.48 25.50
N TRP A 368 -2.18 -18.29 26.72
CA TRP A 368 -1.83 -16.99 27.28
C TRP A 368 -0.35 -16.96 27.66
N SER A 369 0.37 -15.92 27.26
CA SER A 369 1.67 -15.57 27.85
C SER A 369 1.42 -14.54 28.96
N GLY A 370 1.92 -14.81 30.16
CA GLY A 370 1.46 -14.14 31.38
C GLY A 370 0.14 -14.72 31.90
N GLU A 371 -0.49 -14.00 32.84
CA GLU A 371 -1.75 -14.43 33.46
C GLU A 371 -2.92 -14.37 32.47
N LYS A 372 -3.83 -15.33 32.52
CA LYS A 372 -5.08 -15.26 31.75
C LYS A 372 -6.00 -14.23 32.40
N VAL A 373 -6.49 -13.27 31.62
CA VAL A 373 -7.47 -12.26 32.08
C VAL A 373 -8.79 -12.33 31.30
N THR A 374 -9.87 -11.92 31.95
CA THR A 374 -11.22 -11.69 31.39
C THR A 374 -11.63 -10.24 31.57
N PHE A 375 -12.72 -9.76 30.95
CA PHE A 375 -13.17 -8.39 31.21
C PHE A 375 -13.69 -8.18 32.64
N ALA A 376 -14.07 -9.25 33.35
CA ALA A 376 -14.43 -9.16 34.76
C ALA A 376 -13.22 -8.76 35.63
N ASP A 377 -12.03 -9.31 35.36
CA ASP A 377 -10.78 -9.04 36.09
C ASP A 377 -10.22 -7.63 35.81
N LEU A 378 -10.62 -7.04 34.67
CA LEU A 378 -10.18 -5.74 34.20
C LEU A 378 -11.12 -4.59 34.60
N LYS A 379 -12.30 -4.91 35.16
CA LYS A 379 -13.33 -3.93 35.54
C LYS A 379 -12.78 -2.89 36.52
N GLY A 380 -13.11 -1.62 36.30
CA GLY A 380 -12.62 -0.49 37.09
C GLY A 380 -11.30 0.12 36.61
N LYS A 381 -10.59 -0.53 35.67
CA LYS A 381 -9.39 -0.03 35.00
C LYS A 381 -9.72 0.44 33.58
N TYR A 382 -8.98 1.42 33.07
CA TYR A 382 -8.91 1.65 31.62
C TYR A 382 -8.05 0.55 31.01
N VAL A 383 -8.46 -0.03 29.88
CA VAL A 383 -7.69 -1.09 29.21
C VAL A 383 -7.19 -0.62 27.86
N LEU A 384 -5.89 -0.80 27.59
CA LEU A 384 -5.33 -0.76 26.24
C LEU A 384 -5.27 -2.19 25.69
N MET A 385 -6.15 -2.50 24.74
CA MET A 385 -6.19 -3.77 24.03
C MET A 385 -5.33 -3.64 22.76
N GLU A 386 -4.11 -4.16 22.79
CA GLU A 386 -3.14 -4.06 21.71
C GLU A 386 -3.21 -5.28 20.79
N PHE A 387 -3.71 -5.11 19.57
CA PHE A 387 -3.66 -6.15 18.54
C PHE A 387 -2.33 -6.07 17.78
N TRP A 388 -1.53 -7.13 17.85
CA TRP A 388 -0.15 -7.15 17.36
C TRP A 388 0.33 -8.55 16.90
N GLY A 389 1.60 -8.67 16.55
CA GLY A 389 2.27 -9.94 16.29
C GLY A 389 3.79 -9.78 16.23
N TYR A 390 4.57 -10.80 16.63
CA TYR A 390 6.05 -10.74 16.63
C TYR A 390 6.64 -10.43 15.24
N TRP A 391 5.93 -10.86 14.19
CA TRP A 391 6.27 -10.68 12.78
C TRP A 391 5.98 -9.26 12.25
N CYS A 392 5.38 -8.38 13.06
CA CYS A 392 5.00 -7.02 12.69
C CYS A 392 6.05 -6.01 13.19
N GLY A 393 6.97 -5.60 12.32
CA GLY A 393 8.02 -4.61 12.66
C GLY A 393 7.50 -3.33 13.35
N PRO A 394 6.45 -2.65 12.83
CA PRO A 394 5.87 -1.50 13.50
C PRO A 394 5.28 -1.80 14.90
N CYS A 395 4.82 -3.03 15.14
CA CYS A 395 4.29 -3.46 16.43
C CYS A 395 5.43 -3.68 17.45
N VAL A 396 6.51 -4.33 17.00
CA VAL A 396 7.73 -4.51 17.80
C VAL A 396 8.34 -3.15 18.16
N GLY A 397 8.34 -2.20 17.22
CA GLY A 397 8.81 -0.83 17.44
C GLY A 397 7.93 0.01 18.38
N SER A 398 6.61 -0.26 18.48
CA SER A 398 5.73 0.41 19.46
C SER A 398 5.70 -0.28 20.82
N MET A 399 6.12 -1.54 20.93
CA MET A 399 6.08 -2.30 22.18
C MET A 399 6.80 -1.63 23.36
N PRO A 400 7.99 -0.98 23.22
CA PRO A 400 8.63 -0.24 24.30
C PRO A 400 7.75 0.87 24.91
N VAL A 401 6.91 1.53 24.11
CA VAL A 401 5.98 2.56 24.59
C VAL A 401 4.92 1.94 25.49
N LEU A 402 4.35 0.80 25.09
CA LEU A 402 3.36 0.08 25.90
C LEU A 402 3.98 -0.47 27.20
N ILE A 403 5.22 -0.98 27.16
CA ILE A 403 5.95 -1.42 28.36
C ILE A 403 6.12 -0.23 29.33
N GLU A 404 6.56 0.94 28.85
CA GLU A 404 6.73 2.12 29.70
C GLU A 404 5.40 2.70 30.22
N LEU A 405 4.31 2.61 29.45
CA LEU A 405 2.97 2.95 29.93
C LEU A 405 2.51 2.01 31.05
N HIS A 406 2.77 0.70 30.91
CA HIS A 406 2.48 -0.27 31.98
C HIS A 406 3.27 0.08 33.25
N GLU A 407 4.60 0.24 33.15
CA GLU A 407 5.47 0.62 34.27
C GLU A 407 5.01 1.91 34.99
N LYS A 408 4.46 2.88 34.26
CA LYS A 408 3.99 4.16 34.83
C LYS A 408 2.59 4.11 35.43
N PHE A 409 1.70 3.27 34.92
CA PHE A 409 0.25 3.42 35.14
C PHE A 409 -0.50 2.14 35.56
N ALA A 410 0.15 0.96 35.60
CA ALA A 410 -0.51 -0.30 36.03
C ALA A 410 -1.19 -0.16 37.40
N ASP A 411 -0.45 0.35 38.40
CA ASP A 411 -0.96 0.60 39.76
C ASP A 411 -1.90 1.81 39.88
N LYS A 412 -2.06 2.58 38.79
CA LYS A 412 -2.88 3.81 38.75
C LYS A 412 -4.22 3.61 38.06
N GLY A 413 -4.55 2.36 37.69
CA GLY A 413 -5.82 2.02 37.03
C GLY A 413 -5.74 1.93 35.51
N LEU A 414 -4.54 1.76 34.94
CA LEU A 414 -4.37 1.27 33.57
C LEU A 414 -4.18 -0.26 33.60
N ALA A 415 -4.75 -0.96 32.63
CA ALA A 415 -4.35 -2.30 32.24
C ALA A 415 -3.94 -2.27 30.76
N ILE A 416 -3.04 -3.17 30.38
CA ILE A 416 -2.71 -3.43 28.98
C ILE A 416 -2.92 -4.92 28.76
N VAL A 417 -3.50 -5.29 27.63
CA VAL A 417 -3.71 -6.67 27.21
C VAL A 417 -3.27 -6.78 25.76
N GLY A 418 -2.32 -7.66 25.48
CA GLY A 418 -1.91 -7.96 24.11
C GLY A 418 -2.79 -9.04 23.50
N VAL A 419 -3.15 -8.89 22.23
CA VAL A 419 -3.77 -9.91 21.39
C VAL A 419 -2.80 -10.20 20.25
N HIS A 420 -2.02 -11.25 20.41
CA HIS A 420 -0.99 -11.67 19.47
C HIS A 420 -1.59 -12.58 18.39
N MET A 421 -1.65 -12.11 17.15
CA MET A 421 -2.04 -12.92 15.99
C MET A 421 -0.85 -13.78 15.53
N ASP A 422 -0.97 -15.09 15.63
CA ASP A 422 -0.05 -16.04 15.00
C ASP A 422 -0.48 -16.28 13.54
N ILE A 423 0.28 -15.78 12.57
CA ILE A 423 -0.04 -15.89 11.13
C ILE A 423 0.73 -17.00 10.40
N ASP A 424 1.74 -17.56 11.04
CA ASP A 424 2.59 -18.62 10.48
C ASP A 424 2.35 -20.00 11.13
N GLY A 425 1.61 -20.05 12.24
CA GLY A 425 1.35 -21.28 13.00
C GLY A 425 2.54 -21.69 13.87
N GLU A 426 3.46 -20.76 14.14
CA GLU A 426 4.70 -21.01 14.87
C GLU A 426 4.62 -20.57 16.35
N VAL A 427 3.52 -19.93 16.78
CA VAL A 427 3.37 -19.30 18.10
C VAL A 427 2.02 -19.66 18.74
N ASP A 428 1.89 -20.94 19.07
CA ASP A 428 0.77 -21.54 19.83
C ASP A 428 0.97 -21.51 21.36
N THR A 429 2.17 -21.17 21.84
CA THR A 429 2.59 -21.33 23.24
C THR A 429 3.50 -20.19 23.70
N PRO A 430 3.50 -19.84 25.00
CA PRO A 430 4.32 -18.74 25.54
C PRO A 430 5.82 -18.92 25.28
N ALA A 431 6.34 -20.14 25.43
CA ALA A 431 7.75 -20.43 25.18
C ALA A 431 8.17 -20.20 23.72
N LYS A 432 7.27 -20.46 22.75
CA LYS A 432 7.53 -20.14 21.34
C LYS A 432 7.48 -18.63 21.10
N LEU A 433 6.54 -17.91 21.73
CA LEU A 433 6.52 -16.44 21.66
C LEU A 433 7.82 -15.86 22.23
N ASP A 434 8.23 -16.26 23.43
CA ASP A 434 9.48 -15.82 24.07
C ASP A 434 10.70 -16.09 23.18
N ALA A 435 10.77 -17.26 22.54
CA ALA A 435 11.84 -17.59 21.59
C ALA A 435 11.86 -16.65 20.37
N LYS A 436 10.68 -16.27 19.83
CA LYS A 436 10.56 -15.28 18.75
C LYS A 436 10.92 -13.85 19.20
N LEU A 437 10.66 -13.52 20.47
CA LEU A 437 10.93 -12.19 21.02
C LEU A 437 12.36 -12.02 21.54
N ALA A 438 13.13 -13.08 21.77
CA ALA A 438 14.45 -13.02 22.41
C ALA A 438 15.43 -12.03 21.74
N GLY A 439 15.44 -11.96 20.40
CA GLY A 439 16.21 -10.97 19.65
C GLY A 439 15.73 -9.54 19.92
N TYR A 440 14.42 -9.29 19.78
CA TYR A 440 13.83 -7.98 20.04
C TYR A 440 14.01 -7.51 21.48
N VAL A 441 13.87 -8.40 22.47
CA VAL A 441 14.14 -8.12 23.89
C VAL A 441 15.58 -7.62 24.07
N LYS A 442 16.55 -8.31 23.46
CA LYS A 442 17.98 -7.98 23.57
C LYS A 442 18.33 -6.67 22.83
N ASP A 443 17.95 -6.58 21.56
CA ASP A 443 18.51 -5.62 20.60
C ASP A 443 17.64 -4.35 20.43
N GLU A 444 16.31 -4.46 20.56
CA GLU A 444 15.38 -3.33 20.37
C GLU A 444 14.78 -2.81 21.69
N TRP A 445 14.43 -3.70 22.63
CA TRP A 445 13.72 -3.37 23.86
C TRP A 445 14.63 -3.22 25.10
N LYS A 446 15.96 -3.21 24.90
CA LYS A 446 16.98 -2.93 25.94
C LYS A 446 16.88 -3.85 27.16
N GLY A 447 16.60 -5.13 26.94
CA GLY A 447 16.41 -6.16 27.97
C GLY A 447 15.01 -6.20 28.59
N LYS A 448 14.12 -5.25 28.29
CA LYS A 448 12.75 -5.28 28.80
C LYS A 448 11.93 -6.37 28.12
N LYS A 449 11.28 -7.21 28.91
CA LYS A 449 10.23 -8.14 28.46
C LYS A 449 8.86 -7.46 28.52
N ILE A 450 7.87 -8.03 27.86
CA ILE A 450 6.48 -7.57 27.96
C ILE A 450 5.94 -7.95 29.36
N PRO A 451 5.52 -6.98 30.21
CA PRO A 451 5.09 -7.25 31.58
C PRO A 451 3.59 -7.55 31.71
N PHE A 452 2.82 -7.40 30.63
CA PHE A 452 1.36 -7.54 30.61
C PHE A 452 0.90 -8.82 29.89
N PRO A 453 -0.31 -9.32 30.21
CA PRO A 453 -0.81 -10.56 29.64
C PRO A 453 -1.07 -10.47 28.13
N ASN A 454 -0.80 -11.56 27.43
CA ASN A 454 -0.90 -11.68 25.98
C ASN A 454 -1.69 -12.93 25.57
N ALA A 455 -2.87 -12.72 25.00
CA ALA A 455 -3.67 -13.77 24.38
C ALA A 455 -3.06 -14.18 23.03
N LEU A 456 -2.76 -15.46 22.85
CA LEU A 456 -2.27 -16.01 21.57
C LEU A 456 -3.47 -16.50 20.74
N VAL A 457 -3.68 -15.90 19.57
CA VAL A 457 -4.81 -16.16 18.68
C VAL A 457 -4.28 -16.66 17.32
N PRO A 458 -4.62 -17.88 16.87
CA PRO A 458 -4.25 -18.35 15.55
C PRO A 458 -4.94 -17.53 14.46
N GLY A 459 -4.25 -17.35 13.34
CA GLY A 459 -4.78 -16.69 12.16
C GLY A 459 -4.06 -17.17 10.91
N THR A 460 -4.36 -16.54 9.77
CA THR A 460 -3.71 -16.88 8.51
C THR A 460 -2.98 -15.68 7.91
N ARG A 461 -1.87 -15.95 7.23
CA ARG A 461 -1.13 -14.98 6.42
C ARG A 461 -1.88 -14.56 5.14
N ILE A 462 -3.04 -15.16 4.87
CA ILE A 462 -3.85 -14.92 3.67
C ILE A 462 -4.52 -13.55 3.77
N GLY A 463 -3.82 -12.55 3.24
CA GLY A 463 -4.38 -11.22 2.98
C GLY A 463 -4.54 -10.34 4.22
N MET A 464 -3.82 -9.21 4.23
CA MET A 464 -4.21 -8.03 5.02
C MET A 464 -5.47 -7.38 4.40
N GLY A 465 -6.56 -8.15 4.26
CA GLY A 465 -7.80 -7.79 3.53
C GLY A 465 -8.61 -8.96 2.98
N ASP A 466 -8.49 -10.17 3.54
CA ASP A 466 -9.39 -11.30 3.27
C ASP A 466 -10.15 -11.58 4.58
N GLU A 467 -11.27 -10.88 4.79
CA GLU A 467 -11.84 -10.68 6.13
C GLU A 467 -12.41 -11.96 6.75
N GLU A 468 -12.95 -12.86 5.93
CA GLU A 468 -13.51 -14.15 6.34
C GLU A 468 -12.46 -15.12 6.93
N LYS A 469 -11.15 -14.93 6.65
CA LYS A 469 -10.08 -15.87 7.03
C LYS A 469 -9.23 -15.41 8.22
N ARG A 470 -9.63 -14.33 8.89
CA ARG A 470 -8.88 -13.75 10.01
C ARG A 470 -9.08 -14.47 11.34
N GLY A 471 -10.27 -15.04 11.56
CA GLY A 471 -10.60 -15.86 12.74
C GLY A 471 -10.58 -15.11 14.08
N GLY A 472 -11.07 -15.80 15.12
CA GLY A 472 -10.94 -15.39 16.52
C GLY A 472 -11.32 -13.94 16.84
N ALA A 473 -10.65 -13.38 17.85
CA ALA A 473 -10.79 -11.99 18.28
C ALA A 473 -10.48 -10.98 17.16
N ILE A 474 -9.64 -11.33 16.18
CA ILE A 474 -9.26 -10.45 15.07
C ILE A 474 -10.49 -10.11 14.19
N ALA A 475 -11.27 -11.13 13.83
CA ALA A 475 -12.51 -10.95 13.07
C ALA A 475 -13.59 -10.27 13.93
N GLN A 476 -13.74 -10.69 15.19
CA GLN A 476 -14.72 -10.16 16.15
C GLN A 476 -14.59 -8.64 16.38
N TYR A 477 -13.36 -8.11 16.42
CA TYR A 477 -13.08 -6.69 16.55
C TYR A 477 -12.88 -5.96 15.20
N GLY A 478 -12.93 -6.68 14.07
CA GLY A 478 -12.72 -6.12 12.73
C GLY A 478 -11.34 -5.49 12.51
N ILE A 479 -10.29 -6.12 13.06
CA ILE A 479 -8.93 -5.58 13.01
C ILE A 479 -8.35 -5.76 11.60
N GLN A 480 -8.16 -4.64 10.90
CA GLN A 480 -7.69 -4.63 9.51
C GLN A 480 -6.17 -4.42 9.36
N SER A 481 -5.49 -3.89 10.39
CA SER A 481 -4.08 -3.51 10.37
C SER A 481 -3.39 -3.77 11.72
N TYR A 482 -2.07 -3.85 11.69
CA TYR A 482 -1.22 -4.07 12.86
C TYR A 482 -0.09 -3.04 12.91
N PRO A 483 0.21 -2.42 14.06
CA PRO A 483 -0.53 -2.53 15.32
C PRO A 483 -1.90 -1.83 15.25
N THR A 484 -2.85 -2.27 16.09
CA THR A 484 -4.08 -1.52 16.39
C THR A 484 -4.33 -1.60 17.90
N CYS A 485 -4.26 -0.45 18.59
CA CYS A 485 -4.58 -0.36 20.01
C CYS A 485 -6.01 0.15 20.18
N LEU A 486 -6.82 -0.49 21.02
CA LEU A 486 -8.15 0.02 21.43
C LEU A 486 -8.13 0.45 22.89
N LEU A 487 -8.71 1.62 23.18
CA LEU A 487 -9.01 2.06 24.52
C LEU A 487 -10.39 1.56 24.94
N ILE A 488 -10.46 0.98 26.13
CA ILE A 488 -11.68 0.49 26.79
C ILE A 488 -11.81 1.21 28.15
N ASP A 489 -13.01 1.65 28.50
CA ASP A 489 -13.30 2.34 29.76
C ASP A 489 -13.42 1.40 30.97
N ARG A 490 -13.61 1.99 32.15
CA ARG A 490 -13.68 1.28 33.44
C ARG A 490 -14.91 0.38 33.56
N GLU A 491 -15.93 0.65 32.76
CA GLU A 491 -17.17 -0.11 32.62
C GLU A 491 -17.03 -1.26 31.61
N GLY A 492 -15.87 -1.38 30.94
CA GLY A 492 -15.58 -2.42 29.95
C GLY A 492 -16.09 -2.09 28.54
N LYS A 493 -16.37 -0.83 28.22
CA LYS A 493 -16.86 -0.40 26.90
C LYS A 493 -15.76 0.15 26.01
N VAL A 494 -15.82 -0.13 24.71
CA VAL A 494 -14.85 0.40 23.74
C VAL A 494 -15.05 1.90 23.57
N VAL A 495 -13.99 2.68 23.81
CA VAL A 495 -13.97 4.14 23.60
C VAL A 495 -13.55 4.47 22.17
N GLY A 496 -12.51 3.81 21.67
CA GLY A 496 -11.98 4.05 20.32
C GLY A 496 -10.57 3.49 20.15
N GLN A 497 -9.86 3.96 19.13
CA GLN A 497 -8.44 3.62 18.95
C GLN A 497 -7.55 4.49 19.83
N PHE A 498 -6.47 3.90 20.34
CA PHE A 498 -5.38 4.59 21.04
C PHE A 498 -4.10 4.55 20.18
N HIS A 499 -3.19 5.50 20.36
CA HIS A 499 -1.99 5.63 19.52
C HIS A 499 -0.70 5.66 20.34
N ALA A 500 -0.29 4.48 20.83
CA ALA A 500 0.95 4.26 21.59
C ALA A 500 2.23 4.32 20.71
N ARG A 501 2.47 5.44 20.01
CA ARG A 501 3.66 5.66 19.17
C ARG A 501 4.70 6.60 19.76
N ASP A 502 4.24 7.63 20.47
CA ASP A 502 5.10 8.54 21.22
C ASP A 502 4.74 8.47 22.70
N ILE A 503 5.74 8.24 23.55
CA ILE A 503 5.54 8.02 24.98
C ILE A 503 5.11 9.28 25.72
N LYS A 504 5.48 10.48 25.27
CA LYS A 504 5.07 11.74 25.93
C LYS A 504 3.60 12.00 25.65
N GLN A 505 3.18 11.91 24.39
CA GLN A 505 1.79 12.04 23.99
C GLN A 505 0.92 10.98 24.68
N ALA A 506 1.31 9.70 24.61
CA ALA A 506 0.55 8.62 25.19
C ALA A 506 0.46 8.72 26.73
N SER A 507 1.55 9.10 27.42
CA SER A 507 1.51 9.30 28.88
C SER A 507 0.55 10.45 29.25
N ALA A 508 0.58 11.57 28.53
CA ALA A 508 -0.31 12.71 28.79
C ALA A 508 -1.79 12.36 28.55
N GLU A 509 -2.09 11.54 27.54
CA GLU A 509 -3.45 11.07 27.27
C GLU A 509 -3.96 10.12 28.38
N ILE A 510 -3.14 9.17 28.82
CA ILE A 510 -3.47 8.30 29.96
C ILE A 510 -3.61 9.10 31.26
N GLU A 511 -2.71 10.06 31.55
CA GLU A 511 -2.82 10.91 32.75
C GLU A 511 -4.12 11.69 32.80
N LYS A 512 -4.60 12.19 31.65
CA LYS A 512 -5.89 12.87 31.52
C LYS A 512 -7.07 11.92 31.72
N LEU A 513 -7.02 10.71 31.18
CA LEU A 513 -8.05 9.68 31.38
C LEU A 513 -8.13 9.22 32.85
N LEU A 514 -6.99 9.10 33.52
CA LEU A 514 -6.93 8.74 34.94
C LEU A 514 -7.34 9.90 35.87
N ASN A 515 -7.17 11.16 35.43
CA ASN A 515 -7.47 12.35 36.23
C ASN A 515 -8.37 13.36 35.49
N PRO A 516 -9.62 13.02 35.14
CA PRO A 516 -10.51 13.84 34.29
C PRO A 516 -11.02 15.15 34.93
N LYS A 517 -10.47 15.54 36.09
CA LYS A 517 -10.76 16.79 36.81
C LYS A 517 -9.58 17.79 36.77
N LYS A 518 -8.56 17.53 35.96
CA LYS A 518 -7.49 18.45 35.56
C LYS A 518 -7.58 18.71 34.05
#